data_AF-A0A397SBS5-F1
#
_entry.id   AF-A0A397SBS5-F1
#
_cell.length_a   1.000
_cell.length_b   1.000
_cell.length_c   1.000
_cell.angle_alpha   90.00
_cell.angle_beta   90.00
_cell.angle_gamma   90.00
#
_symmetry.space_group_name_H-M   'P 1'
#
loop_
_entity.id
_entity.type
_entity.pdbx_description
1 polymer ?
#
loop_
_entity_poly.entity_id
_entity_poly.type
_entity_poly.pdbx_seq_one_letter_code
_entity_poly.pdbx_strand_id
1 'polypeptide(L)'
;FRRTNPRFQGENFNENLELVHKFNDFVNKKGITLGQPCLAWVLAQRDNMIVIPGTRKVKYLEENFEAAKIHEIRNIINSIEIVGTRYS
;
A
#
# COMPACT_ATOMS: atom_id res chain seq x y z
N PHE A 1 19.69 -0.80 -5.80
CA PHE A 1 18.45 -0.08 -6.15
C PHE A 1 17.93 0.82 -5.03
N ARG A 2 17.45 0.30 -3.88
CA ARG A 2 16.89 1.16 -2.81
C ARG A 2 17.88 2.21 -2.29
N ARG A 3 19.14 1.83 -2.04
CA ARG A 3 20.21 2.73 -1.55
C ARG A 3 20.55 3.91 -2.48
N THR A 4 20.13 3.89 -3.74
CA THR A 4 20.49 4.95 -4.71
C THR A 4 19.26 5.68 -5.24
N ASN A 5 18.07 5.34 -4.75
CA ASN A 5 16.82 5.93 -5.23
C ASN A 5 16.40 7.09 -4.30
N PRO A 6 16.24 8.32 -4.80
CA PRO A 6 15.91 9.51 -3.99
C PRO A 6 14.66 9.36 -3.12
N ARG A 7 13.68 8.54 -3.52
CA ARG A 7 12.47 8.27 -2.73
C ARG A 7 12.77 7.56 -1.40
N PHE A 8 13.88 6.84 -1.34
CA PHE A 8 14.32 6.10 -0.15
C PHE A 8 15.51 6.76 0.54
N GLN A 9 15.64 8.09 0.41
CA GLN A 9 16.75 8.87 0.97
C GLN A 9 16.28 10.15 1.67
N GLY A 10 17.09 10.61 2.62
CA GLY A 10 16.95 11.92 3.25
C GLY A 10 15.55 12.19 3.83
N GLU A 11 15.09 13.42 3.70
CA GLU A 11 13.79 13.88 4.19
C GLU A 11 12.61 13.15 3.52
N ASN A 12 12.71 12.87 2.22
CA ASN A 12 11.70 12.11 1.47
C ASN A 12 11.45 10.73 2.09
N PHE A 13 12.47 10.05 2.62
CA PHE A 13 12.28 8.77 3.29
C PHE A 13 11.46 8.93 4.57
N ASN A 14 11.77 9.93 5.40
CA ASN A 14 11.10 10.17 6.67
C ASN A 14 9.64 10.56 6.47
N GLU A 15 9.34 11.47 5.55
CA GLU A 15 7.96 11.88 5.23
C GLU A 15 7.12 10.71 4.70
N ASN A 16 7.68 9.91 3.78
CA ASN A 16 7.01 8.70 3.30
C ASN A 16 6.77 7.69 4.43
N LEU A 17 7.69 7.60 5.40
CA LEU A 17 7.56 6.69 6.54
C LEU A 17 6.42 7.11 7.45
N GLU A 18 6.25 8.41 7.73
CA GLU A 18 5.14 8.92 8.53
C GLU A 18 3.77 8.59 7.91
N LEU A 19 3.63 8.77 6.59
CA LEU A 19 2.42 8.39 5.87
C LEU A 19 2.15 6.88 5.98
N VAL A 20 3.19 6.07 5.82
CA VAL A 20 3.11 4.61 5.97
C VAL A 20 2.69 4.22 7.39
N HIS A 21 3.20 4.88 8.43
CA HIS A 21 2.83 4.60 9.82
C HIS A 21 1.37 4.93 10.10
N LYS A 22 0.89 6.12 9.71
CA LYS A 22 -0.51 6.51 9.85
C LYS A 22 -1.44 5.53 9.13
N PHE A 23 -1.06 5.12 7.92
CA PHE A 23 -1.83 4.15 7.16
C PHE A 23 -1.83 2.77 7.83
N ASN A 24 -0.68 2.30 8.31
CA ASN A 24 -0.55 1.05 9.05
C ASN A 24 -1.44 1.00 10.30
N ASP A 25 -1.47 2.07 11.08
CA ASP A 25 -2.30 2.13 12.29
C ASP A 25 -3.80 2.11 11.97
N PHE A 26 -4.19 2.74 10.85
CA PHE A 26 -5.57 2.70 10.38
C PHE A 26 -5.98 1.28 9.95
N VAL A 27 -5.14 0.62 9.16
CA VAL A 27 -5.48 -0.69 8.56
C VAL A 27 -5.37 -1.83 9.58
N ASN A 28 -4.45 -1.75 10.54
CA ASN A 28 -4.33 -2.74 11.62
C ASN A 28 -5.59 -2.81 12.50
N LYS A 29 -6.29 -1.68 12.71
CA LYS A 29 -7.59 -1.66 13.42
C LYS A 29 -8.68 -2.46 12.70
N LYS A 30 -8.53 -2.68 11.39
CA LYS A 30 -9.41 -3.51 10.55
C LYS A 30 -8.91 -4.95 10.39
N GLY A 31 -7.79 -5.33 11.04
CA GLY A 31 -7.23 -6.68 10.95
C GLY A 31 -6.62 -7.03 9.60
N ILE A 32 -6.33 -6.03 8.75
CA ILE A 32 -5.70 -6.22 7.44
C ILE A 32 -4.24 -5.78 7.49
N THR A 33 -3.37 -6.44 6.73
CA THR A 33 -1.96 -6.07 6.65
C THR A 33 -1.78 -4.87 5.70
N LEU A 34 -0.69 -4.11 5.85
CA LEU A 34 -0.42 -2.94 5.00
C LEU A 34 -0.32 -3.25 3.50
N GLY A 35 0.11 -4.46 3.12
CA GLY A 35 0.28 -4.87 1.73
C GLY A 35 -1.06 -5.11 1.01
N GLN A 36 -2.05 -5.63 1.72
CA GLN A 36 -3.37 -5.95 1.18
C GLN A 36 -4.12 -4.76 0.58
N PRO A 37 -4.28 -3.61 1.28
CA PRO A 37 -4.98 -2.46 0.72
C PRO A 37 -4.24 -1.85 -0.48
N CYS A 38 -2.91 -1.98 -0.56
CA CYS A 38 -2.16 -1.57 -1.74
C CYS A 38 -2.58 -2.39 -2.98
N LEU A 39 -2.68 -3.72 -2.84
CA LEU A 39 -3.10 -4.61 -3.94
C LEU A 39 -4.58 -4.41 -4.28
N ALA A 40 -5.43 -4.27 -3.27
CA ALA A 40 -6.86 -3.99 -3.43
C ALA A 40 -7.11 -2.69 -4.19
N TRP A 41 -6.33 -1.64 -3.91
CA TRP A 41 -6.44 -0.37 -4.64
C TRP A 41 -6.12 -0.52 -6.13
N VAL A 42 -5.08 -1.30 -6.46
CA VAL A 42 -4.72 -1.57 -7.86
C VAL A 42 -5.85 -2.33 -8.55
N LEU A 43 -6.36 -3.40 -7.93
CA LEU A 43 -7.50 -4.17 -8.44
C LEU A 43 -8.75 -3.29 -8.66
N ALA A 44 -9.01 -2.34 -7.76
CA ALA A 44 -10.17 -1.46 -7.83
C ALA A 44 -10.10 -0.40 -8.93
N GLN A 45 -9.00 -0.29 -9.69
CA GLN A 45 -8.87 0.73 -10.74
C GLN A 45 -9.78 0.46 -11.95
N ARG A 46 -9.97 -0.81 -12.34
CA ARG A 46 -10.76 -1.25 -13.51
C ARG A 46 -11.25 -2.68 -13.33
N ASP A 47 -12.38 -3.03 -13.96
CA ASP A 47 -13.04 -4.33 -13.82
C ASP A 47 -12.17 -5.54 -14.27
N ASN A 48 -11.24 -5.33 -15.20
CA ASN A 48 -10.34 -6.37 -15.73
C ASN A 48 -8.88 -6.16 -15.33
N MET A 49 -8.65 -5.61 -14.14
CA MET A 49 -7.31 -5.41 -13.60
C MET A 49 -6.82 -6.69 -12.91
N ILE A 50 -5.60 -7.13 -13.22
CA ILE A 50 -4.92 -8.23 -12.52
C ILE A 50 -3.63 -7.71 -11.86
N VAL A 51 -3.37 -8.19 -10.65
CA VAL A 51 -2.13 -7.93 -9.91
C VAL A 51 -1.25 -9.18 -9.90
N ILE A 52 0.05 -9.02 -10.12
CA ILE A 52 1.04 -10.11 -10.05
C ILE A 52 2.03 -9.80 -8.93
N PRO A 53 1.61 -9.99 -7.65
CA PRO A 53 2.48 -9.69 -6.53
C PRO A 53 3.58 -10.75 -6.39
N GLY A 54 4.84 -10.31 -6.44
CA GLY A 54 5.98 -11.20 -6.23
C GLY A 54 6.17 -11.58 -4.76
N THR A 55 6.34 -12.87 -4.47
CA THR A 55 6.66 -13.37 -3.13
C THR A 55 7.58 -14.60 -3.21
N ARG A 56 8.33 -14.86 -2.12
CA ARG A 56 9.15 -16.07 -1.94
C ARG A 56 8.61 -17.03 -0.87
N LYS A 57 7.51 -16.67 -0.18
CA LYS A 57 6.96 -17.45 0.94
C LYS A 57 5.46 -17.61 0.78
N VAL A 58 4.95 -18.81 1.08
CA VAL A 58 3.52 -19.17 1.00
C VAL A 58 2.65 -18.27 1.87
N LYS A 59 3.07 -17.97 3.11
CA LYS A 59 2.35 -17.04 3.99
C LYS A 59 2.00 -15.70 3.31
N TYR A 60 2.94 -15.13 2.54
CA TYR A 60 2.69 -13.87 1.85
C TYR A 60 1.87 -14.05 0.57
N LEU A 61 1.91 -15.24 -0.05
CA LEU A 61 0.98 -15.55 -1.14
C LEU A 61 -0.47 -15.55 -0.62
N GLU A 62 -0.71 -16.22 0.50
CA GLU A 62 -2.01 -16.25 1.17
C GLU A 62 -2.45 -14.82 1.57
N GLU A 63 -1.57 -14.06 2.22
CA GLU A 63 -1.83 -12.66 2.58
C GLU A 63 -2.18 -11.81 1.34
N ASN A 64 -1.43 -11.93 0.25
CA ASN A 64 -1.68 -11.20 -0.99
C ASN A 64 -3.01 -11.62 -1.66
N PHE A 65 -3.38 -12.90 -1.56
CA PHE A 65 -4.63 -13.43 -2.14
C PHE A 65 -5.85 -12.84 -1.44
N GLU A 66 -5.79 -12.72 -0.11
CA GLU A 66 -6.86 -12.13 0.70
C GLU A 66 -7.12 -10.64 0.37
N ALA A 67 -6.17 -9.95 -0.24
CA ALA A 67 -6.35 -8.57 -0.69
C ALA A 67 -7.52 -8.38 -1.67
N ALA A 68 -7.85 -9.41 -2.46
CA ALA A 68 -8.95 -9.36 -3.43
C ALA A 68 -10.34 -9.22 -2.77
N LYS A 69 -10.45 -9.52 -1.47
CA LYS A 69 -11.71 -9.41 -0.70
C LYS A 69 -11.94 -8.00 -0.12
N ILE A 70 -11.00 -7.08 -0.31
CA ILE A 70 -11.08 -5.72 0.22
C ILE A 70 -11.69 -4.80 -0.85
N HIS A 71 -12.94 -4.37 -0.64
CA HIS A 71 -13.66 -3.51 -1.60
C HIS A 71 -13.76 -2.04 -1.16
N GLU A 72 -13.59 -1.74 0.12
CA GLU A 72 -13.76 -0.38 0.70
C GLU A 72 -12.57 0.56 0.51
N ILE A 73 -11.55 0.15 -0.25
CA ILE A 73 -10.25 0.83 -0.30
C ILE A 73 -10.33 2.28 -0.80
N ARG A 74 -11.29 2.60 -1.67
CA ARG A 74 -11.50 3.96 -2.17
C ARG A 74 -11.92 4.93 -1.06
N ASN A 75 -12.78 4.48 -0.14
CA ASN A 75 -13.21 5.30 1.00
C ASN A 75 -12.05 5.54 1.96
N ILE A 76 -11.21 4.52 2.16
CA ILE A 76 -10.02 4.60 3.02
C ILE A 76 -9.04 5.63 2.46
N ILE A 77 -8.70 5.55 1.17
CA ILE A 77 -7.71 6.45 0.56
C ILE A 77 -8.22 7.89 0.49
N ASN A 78 -9.50 8.10 0.18
CA ASN A 78 -10.09 9.43 0.16
C ASN A 78 -10.11 10.11 1.54
N SER A 79 -10.04 9.33 2.63
CA SER A 79 -9.97 9.88 4.00
C SER A 79 -8.57 10.28 4.45
N ILE A 80 -7.53 9.95 3.67
CA ILE A 80 -6.13 10.22 4.01
C ILE A 80 -5.65 11.42 3.20
N GLU A 81 -5.18 12.45 3.89
CA GLU A 81 -4.52 13.59 3.27
C GLU A 81 -3.14 13.16 2.74
N ILE A 82 -2.96 13.25 1.43
CA ILE A 82 -1.68 12.92 0.77
C ILE A 82 -0.81 14.17 0.83
N VAL A 83 0.27 14.10 1.61
CA VAL A 83 1.29 15.14 1.69
C VAL A 83 2.39 14.84 0.67
N GLY A 84 2.76 15.83 -0.14
CA GLY A 84 3.82 15.72 -1.16
C GLY A 84 3.33 15.31 -2.56
N THR A 85 4.17 15.53 -3.57
CA THR A 85 3.86 15.14 -4.96
C THR A 85 4.69 13.92 -5.38
N ARG A 86 4.27 13.21 -6.44
CA ARG A 86 4.98 12.02 -6.93
C ARG A 86 6.40 12.30 -7.47
N TYR A 87 6.75 13.56 -7.72
CA TYR A 87 7.99 13.98 -8.38
C TYR A 87 8.71 15.18 -7.72
N SER A 88 8.31 15.61 -6.53
CA SER A 88 8.99 16.67 -5.77
C SER A 88 10.18 16.12 -5.00
#